data_AF-A0A163XWE9-F1
#
_entry.id   AF-A0A163XWE9-F1
#
_cell.length_a   1.000
_cell.length_b   1.000
_cell.length_c   1.000
_cell.angle_alpha   90.00
_cell.angle_beta   90.00
_cell.angle_gamma   90.00
#
_symmetry.space_group_name_H-M   'P 1'
#
loop_
_entity.id
_entity.type
_entity.pdbx_description
1 polymer ?
#
loop_
_entity_poly.entity_id
_entity_poly.type
_entity_poly.pdbx_seq_one_letter_code
_entity_poly.pdbx_strand_id
1 'polypeptide(L)' 'MDLRLLAEGPSFRLVPASVHGILWLQTHFESEHWELLAEGHVIVSRSDAETLMFDASEAGLNVNPLPSLSPTQHA' A
#
# COMPACT_ATOMS: atom_id res chain seq x y z
N MET A 1 -1.91 4.73 11.90
CA MET A 1 -1.35 4.02 10.73
C MET A 1 -0.85 5.07 9.76
N ASP A 2 0.31 4.83 9.17
CA ASP A 2 0.98 5.70 8.22
C ASP A 2 0.64 5.34 6.78
N LEU A 3 0.56 4.04 6.48
CA LEU A 3 0.23 3.52 5.15
C LEU A 3 -0.85 2.43 5.25
N ARG A 4 -1.81 2.46 4.33
CA ARG A 4 -2.84 1.42 4.19
C ARG A 4 -2.81 0.82 2.80
N LEU A 5 -2.89 -0.51 2.71
CA LEU A 5 -3.10 -1.28 1.49
C LEU A 5 -4.51 -1.86 1.52
N LEU A 6 -5.36 -1.41 0.60
CA LEU A 6 -6.76 -1.84 0.49
C LEU A 6 -6.90 -2.82 -0.67
N ALA A 7 -7.48 -3.99 -0.43
CA ALA A 7 -7.68 -4.99 -1.49
C ALA A 7 -8.67 -4.48 -2.54
N GLU A 8 -8.28 -4.55 -3.80
CA GLU A 8 -9.11 -4.26 -4.98
C GLU A 8 -8.98 -5.43 -5.96
N GLY A 9 -9.82 -6.45 -5.74
CA GLY A 9 -9.73 -7.71 -6.50
C GLY A 9 -8.38 -8.40 -6.29
N PRO A 10 -7.59 -8.66 -7.36
CA PRO A 10 -6.26 -9.27 -7.24
C PRO A 10 -5.15 -8.27 -6.86
N SER A 11 -5.47 -6.97 -6.82
CA SER A 11 -4.52 -5.87 -6.62
C SER A 11 -4.78 -5.13 -5.31
N PHE A 12 -3.93 -4.15 -5.01
CA PHE A 12 -4.03 -3.35 -3.80
C PHE A 12 -3.89 -1.87 -4.10
N ARG A 13 -4.80 -1.07 -3.54
CA ARG A 13 -4.71 0.39 -3.54
C ARG A 13 -3.84 0.86 -2.39
N LEU A 14 -2.88 1.74 -2.69
CA LEU A 14 -2.04 2.42 -1.69
C LEU A 14 -2.76 3.67 -1.19
N VAL A 15 -2.92 3.78 0.13
CA VAL A 15 -3.59 4.92 0.77
C VAL A 15 -2.71 5.45 1.90
N PRO A 16 -2.02 6.58 1.71
CA PRO A 16 -1.32 7.24 2.80
C PRO A 16 -2.33 7.72 3.85
N ALA A 17 -1.95 7.63 5.13
CA ALA A 17 -2.76 8.06 6.26
C ALA A 17 -2.00 9.01 7.20
N SER A 18 -0.75 9.32 6.89
CA SER A 18 0.07 10.30 7.59
C SER A 18 1.10 10.95 6.65
N VAL A 19 1.75 12.02 7.14
CA VAL A 19 2.87 12.67 6.44
C VAL A 19 4.05 11.70 6.25
N HIS A 20 4.33 10.83 7.22
CA HIS A 20 5.38 9.82 7.10
C HIS A 20 5.06 8.82 5.99
N GLY A 21 3.80 8.39 5.87
CA GLY A 21 3.36 7.48 4.82
C GLY A 21 3.51 8.05 3.41
N ILE A 22 3.07 9.29 3.18
CA ILE A 22 3.22 9.93 1.86
C ILE A 22 4.68 10.20 1.53
N LEU A 23 5.51 10.65 2.48
CA LEU A 23 6.94 10.88 2.24
C LEU A 23 7.67 9.58 1.88
N TRP A 24 7.37 8.48 2.58
CA TRP A 24 7.95 7.17 2.26
C TRP A 24 7.52 6.67 0.87
N LEU A 25 6.24 6.88 0.48
CA LEU A 25 5.80 6.54 -0.87
C LEU A 25 6.55 7.37 -1.94
N GLN A 26 6.78 8.66 -1.70
CA GLN A 26 7.48 9.51 -2.65
C GLN A 26 8.95 9.12 -2.88
N THR A 27 9.60 8.35 -1.99
CA THR A 27 10.95 7.82 -2.25
C THR A 27 10.96 6.59 -3.17
N HIS A 28 9.79 6.00 -3.43
CA HIS A 28 9.63 4.76 -4.21
C HIS A 28 8.95 4.99 -5.57
N PHE A 29 8.39 6.18 -5.80
CA PHE A 29 7.64 6.51 -7.01
C PHE A 29 8.11 7.84 -7.60
N GLU A 30 8.17 7.90 -8.92
CA GLU A 30 8.49 9.11 -9.66
C GLU A 30 7.49 10.25 -9.37
N SER A 31 7.98 11.49 -9.43
CA SER A 31 7.22 12.69 -9.06
C SER A 31 5.90 12.88 -9.81
N GLU A 32 5.80 12.35 -11.03
CA GLU A 32 4.57 12.37 -11.83
C GLU A 32 3.39 11.62 -11.17
N HIS A 33 3.67 10.70 -10.24
CA HIS A 33 2.66 9.89 -9.54
C HIS A 33 2.27 10.45 -8.17
N TRP A 34 2.94 11.52 -7.70
CA TRP A 34 2.78 11.96 -6.31
C TRP A 34 1.35 12.45 -5.98
N GLU A 35 0.69 13.11 -6.92
CA GLU A 35 -0.70 13.54 -6.75
C GLU A 35 -1.62 12.32 -6.61
N LEU A 36 -1.47 11.33 -7.50
CA LEU A 36 -2.23 10.08 -7.44
C LEU A 36 -1.96 9.29 -6.14
N LEU A 37 -0.73 9.33 -5.61
CA LEU A 37 -0.41 8.73 -4.31
C LEU A 37 -1.12 9.47 -3.18
N ALA A 38 -1.09 10.80 -3.17
CA ALA A 38 -1.74 11.63 -2.16
C ALA A 38 -3.27 11.42 -2.14
N GLU A 39 -3.88 11.26 -3.31
CA GLU A 39 -5.31 11.00 -3.47
C GLU A 39 -5.70 9.52 -3.26
N GLY A 40 -4.71 8.62 -3.12
CA GLY A 40 -4.97 7.18 -2.93
C GLY A 40 -5.53 6.51 -4.19
N HIS A 41 -5.05 6.91 -5.36
CA HIS A 41 -5.44 6.39 -6.68
C HIS A 41 -4.44 5.41 -7.28
N VAL A 42 -3.32 5.17 -6.62
CA VAL A 42 -2.32 4.19 -7.07
C VAL A 42 -2.74 2.78 -6.67
N ILE A 43 -2.82 1.90 -7.68
CA ILE A 43 -3.09 0.47 -7.55
C ILE A 43 -1.84 -0.30 -7.96
N VAL A 44 -1.40 -1.22 -7.12
CA VAL A 44 -0.23 -2.07 -7.35
C VAL A 44 -0.62 -3.54 -7.32
N SER A 45 0.23 -4.40 -7.89
CA SER A 45 0.03 -5.85 -7.82
C SER A 45 0.17 -6.37 -6.39
N ARG A 46 -0.29 -7.59 -6.12
CA ARG A 46 -0.07 -8.26 -4.83
C ARG A 46 1.41 -8.36 -4.46
N SER A 47 2.27 -8.75 -5.39
CA SER A 47 3.70 -8.90 -5.11
C SER A 47 4.34 -7.57 -4.72
N ASP A 48 3.98 -6.49 -5.43
CA ASP A 48 4.51 -5.17 -5.12
C ASP A 48 3.95 -4.66 -3.78
N ALA A 49 2.68 -4.93 -3.49
CA ALA A 49 2.05 -4.62 -2.20
C ALA A 49 2.77 -5.33 -1.04
N GLU A 50 3.13 -6.60 -1.20
CA GLU A 50 3.87 -7.37 -0.20
C GLU A 50 5.29 -6.82 0.00
N THR A 51 5.99 -6.48 -1.08
CA THR A 51 7.31 -5.85 -1.01
C THR A 51 7.26 -4.47 -0.34
N LEU A 52 6.32 -3.61 -0.73
CA LEU A 52 6.14 -2.28 -0.15
C LEU A 52 5.75 -2.35 1.34
N MET A 53 4.86 -3.28 1.71
CA MET A 53 4.47 -3.47 3.12
C MET A 53 5.66 -3.90 3.97
N PHE A 54 6.48 -4.83 3.47
CA PHE A 54 7.67 -5.29 4.19
C PHE A 54 8.68 -4.15 4.37
N ASP A 55 9.04 -3.45 3.30
CA ASP A 55 9.99 -2.34 3.35
C ASP A 55 9.52 -1.19 4.26
N ALA A 56 8.25 -0.78 4.13
CA ALA A 56 7.67 0.25 5.00
C ALA A 56 7.68 -0.15 6.48
N SER A 57 7.43 -1.44 6.78
CA SER A 57 7.47 -1.94 8.15
C SER A 57 8.89 -1.93 8.71
N GLU A 58 9.90 -2.34 7.93
CA GLU A 58 11.32 -2.28 8.31
C GLU A 58 11.81 -0.84 8.49
N ALA A 59 11.27 0.10 7.71
CA ALA A 59 11.49 1.54 7.86
C ALA A 59 10.80 2.15 9.09
N GLY A 60 10.02 1.36 9.85
CA GLY A 60 9.35 1.77 11.09
C GLY A 60 7.98 2.43 10.90
N LEU A 61 7.38 2.36 9.70
CA LEU A 61 6.04 2.86 9.48
C LEU A 61 4.99 1.90 10.07
N ASN A 62 3.90 2.46 10.58
CA ASN A 62 2.75 1.68 11.03
C ASN A 62 1.82 1.35 9.84
N VAL A 63 2.00 0.16 9.27
CA VAL A 63 1.26 -0.32 8.07
C VAL A 63 0.14 -1.28 8.48
N ASN A 64 -0.98 -1.31 7.73
CA ASN A 64 -1.96 -2.38 7.92
C ASN A 64 -1.44 -3.70 7.33
N PRO A 65 -1.68 -4.85 7.99
CA PRO A 65 -1.39 -6.13 7.38
C PRO A 65 -2.27 -6.33 6.15
N LEU A 66 -1.70 -6.91 5.11
CA LEU A 66 -2.46 -7.31 3.93
C LEU A 66 -3.54 -8.32 4.34
N PRO A 67 -4.80 -8.13 3.94
CA PRO A 67 -5.82 -9.14 4.15
C PRO A 67 -5.36 -10.44 3.48
N SER A 68 -5.26 -11.50 4.27
CA SER A 68 -5.06 -12.84 3.73
C SER A 68 -6.28 -13.14 2.86
N LEU A 69 -6.08 -13.32 1.56
CA LEU A 69 -7.10 -13.93 0.71
C LEU A 69 -7.19 -15.38 1.16
N SER A 70 -7.99 -15.66 2.19
CA SER A 70 -8.52 -17.00 2.38
C SER A 70 -9.37 -17.26 1.15
N PRO A 71 -9.09 -18.30 0.34
CA PRO A 71 -10.04 -18.69 -0.69
C PRO A 71 -11.34 -18.99 0.04
N THR A 72 -12.37 -18.20 -0.24
CA THR A 72 -13.72 -18.45 0.26
C THR A 72 -14.06 -19.86 -0.18
N GLN A 73 -14.08 -20.83 0.76
CA GLN A 73 -14.70 -22.12 0.50
C GLN A 73 -16.16 -21.80 0.18
N HIS A 74 -16.50 -21.86 -1.10
CA HIS A 74 -17.88 -21.93 -1.53
C HIS A 74 -18.49 -23.17 -0.84
N ALA A 75 -19.51 -22.92 -0.03
CA ALA A 75 -20.35 -23.93 0.59
C ALA A 75 -21.09 -24.77 -0.45
#